data_AF-A0ABD3SQ71-F1
#
_entry.id   AF-A0ABD3SQ71-F1
#
_cell.length_a   1.000
_cell.length_b   1.000
_cell.length_c   1.000
_cell.angle_alpha   90.00
_cell.angle_beta   90.00
_cell.angle_gamma   90.00
#
_symmetry.space_group_name_H-M   'P 1'
#
loop_
_entity.id
_entity.type
_entity.pdbx_description
1 polymer ?
#
loop_
_entity_poly.entity_id
_entity_poly.type
_entity_poly.pdbx_seq_one_letter_code
_entity_poly.pdbx_strand_id
1 'polypeptide(L)'
;TLPWTPIAIAHRYLQAGDVLILDNATNHMGKDNTVLEEWLLTEHMVLVLFLPARAPEWNPIELMWNCMVQWLKYFDILQLTGSHRVVKAAASILDRITHNEIYRFYEKTRKILWDMGWRRLFVAVKYLDHKEMRGGLWPILSRIAAKCHVGWDFVAKIERELVEND
;
A
#
# COMPACT_ATOMS: atom_id res chain seq x y z
N THR A 1 8.24 8.91 -13.42
CA THR A 1 8.46 8.44 -12.03
C THR A 1 8.11 9.54 -11.04
N LEU A 2 7.46 9.21 -9.92
CA LEU A 2 7.15 10.20 -8.88
C LEU A 2 8.46 10.77 -8.29
N PRO A 3 8.59 12.09 -8.07
CA PRO A 3 9.88 12.69 -7.69
C PRO A 3 10.50 12.12 -6.40
N TRP A 4 9.68 11.56 -5.52
CA TRP A 4 10.10 11.03 -4.22
C TRP A 4 10.50 9.55 -4.25
N THR A 5 10.18 8.78 -5.31
CA THR A 5 10.43 7.33 -5.31
C THR A 5 11.91 6.97 -5.29
N PRO A 6 12.84 7.65 -6.00
CA PRO A 6 14.26 7.36 -5.89
C PRO A 6 14.81 7.62 -4.49
N ILE A 7 14.31 8.66 -3.82
CA ILE A 7 14.70 9.01 -2.44
C ILE A 7 14.20 7.95 -1.47
N ALA A 8 12.95 7.49 -1.62
CA ALA A 8 12.38 6.45 -0.76
C ALA A 8 13.18 5.12 -0.84
N ILE A 9 13.62 4.74 -2.04
CA ILE A 9 14.49 3.57 -2.25
C ILE A 9 15.88 3.81 -1.64
N ALA A 10 16.53 4.94 -1.94
CA ALA A 10 17.88 5.26 -1.47
C ALA A 10 17.98 5.29 0.07
N HIS A 11 16.94 5.77 0.74
CA HIS A 11 16.85 5.81 2.21
C HIS A 11 16.26 4.55 2.85
N ARG A 12 15.94 3.51 2.05
CA ARG A 12 15.33 2.24 2.51
C ARG A 12 13.96 2.41 3.19
N TYR A 13 13.22 3.44 2.82
CA TYR A 13 11.80 3.57 3.17
C TYR A 13 10.91 2.65 2.34
N LEU A 14 11.37 2.27 1.14
CA LEU A 14 10.80 1.20 0.33
C LEU A 14 11.88 0.15 0.09
N GLN A 15 11.55 -1.11 0.35
CA GLN A 15 12.42 -2.26 0.27
C GLN A 15 11.71 -3.42 -0.43
N ALA A 16 12.50 -4.39 -0.88
CA ALA A 16 11.99 -5.60 -1.48
C ALA A 16 10.97 -6.31 -0.55
N GLY A 17 9.79 -6.61 -1.10
CA GLY A 17 8.66 -7.20 -0.36
C GLY A 17 7.67 -6.18 0.20
N ASP A 18 7.96 -4.87 0.13
CA ASP A 18 7.02 -3.84 0.54
C ASP A 18 5.88 -3.68 -0.46
N VAL A 19 4.74 -3.19 0.05
CA VAL A 19 3.58 -2.82 -0.75
C VAL A 19 3.31 -1.33 -0.60
N LEU A 20 3.42 -0.61 -1.72
CA LEU A 20 3.12 0.80 -1.84
C LEU A 20 1.64 0.98 -2.22
N ILE A 21 0.86 1.65 -1.37
CA ILE A 21 -0.55 1.95 -1.63
C ILE A 21 -0.67 3.43 -2.03
N LEU A 22 -1.25 3.70 -3.20
CA LEU A 22 -1.46 5.04 -3.74
C LEU A 22 -2.95 5.27 -4.04
N ASP A 23 -3.43 6.50 -3.96
CA ASP A 23 -4.72 6.87 -4.52
C ASP A 23 -4.64 6.99 -6.06
N ASN A 24 -5.78 6.82 -6.72
CA ASN A 24 -5.90 6.87 -8.19
C ASN A 24 -5.91 8.33 -8.73
N ALA A 25 -5.08 9.21 -8.17
CA ALA A 25 -4.97 10.59 -8.64
C ALA A 25 -4.17 10.66 -9.95
N THR A 26 -4.54 11.59 -10.83
CA THR A 26 -3.98 11.69 -12.20
C THR A 26 -2.47 11.91 -12.23
N ASN A 27 -1.89 12.49 -11.19
CA ASN A 27 -0.44 12.64 -11.01
C ASN A 27 0.28 11.33 -10.68
N HIS A 28 -0.43 10.33 -10.14
CA HIS A 28 0.09 8.98 -9.94
C HIS A 28 -0.05 8.13 -11.21
N MET A 29 -1.11 8.37 -12.00
CA MET A 29 -1.51 7.53 -13.14
C MET A 29 -1.15 8.10 -14.53
N GLY A 30 -0.85 9.39 -14.65
CA GLY A 30 -0.71 10.09 -15.93
C GLY A 30 0.71 10.62 -16.20
N LYS A 31 1.08 10.66 -17.49
CA LYS A 31 2.38 11.10 -18.07
C LYS A 31 3.50 10.03 -17.98
N ASP A 32 4.77 10.43 -17.81
CA ASP A 32 6.00 9.61 -17.72
C ASP A 32 6.03 8.62 -16.51
N ASN A 33 4.88 8.29 -15.96
CA ASN A 33 4.69 7.43 -14.79
C ASN A 33 4.06 6.08 -15.15
N THR A 34 3.82 5.82 -16.44
CA THR A 34 3.36 4.52 -16.96
C THR A 34 4.29 3.36 -16.59
N VAL A 35 5.56 3.67 -16.30
CA VAL A 35 6.60 2.68 -15.95
C VAL A 35 6.82 2.60 -14.44
N LEU A 36 6.15 3.40 -13.60
CA LEU A 36 6.46 3.41 -12.16
C LEU A 36 6.12 2.08 -11.48
N GLU A 37 4.96 1.51 -11.79
CA GLU A 37 4.54 0.21 -11.26
C GLU A 37 5.50 -0.90 -11.71
N GLU A 38 5.80 -0.95 -13.00
CA GLU A 38 6.74 -1.90 -13.57
C GLU A 38 8.13 -1.75 -12.95
N TRP A 39 8.70 -0.55 -12.92
CA TRP A 39 10.02 -0.27 -12.36
C TRP A 39 10.13 -0.62 -10.86
N LEU A 40 9.13 -0.26 -10.05
CA LEU A 40 9.13 -0.62 -8.63
C LEU A 40 9.03 -2.14 -8.43
N LEU A 41 8.25 -2.83 -9.27
CA LEU A 41 8.10 -4.27 -9.19
C LEU A 41 9.36 -5.00 -9.68
N THR A 42 9.88 -4.67 -10.86
CA THR A 42 10.98 -5.40 -11.51
C THR A 42 12.33 -5.10 -10.88
N GLU A 43 12.63 -3.83 -10.60
CA GLU A 43 13.96 -3.41 -10.12
C GLU A 43 14.07 -3.42 -8.60
N HIS A 44 12.94 -3.34 -7.89
CA HIS A 44 12.93 -3.15 -6.44
C HIS A 44 12.06 -4.15 -5.67
N MET A 45 11.31 -5.03 -6.35
CA MET A 45 10.36 -5.97 -5.74
C MET A 45 9.37 -5.29 -4.78
N VAL A 46 8.95 -4.07 -5.13
CA VAL A 46 7.93 -3.29 -4.42
C VAL A 46 6.63 -3.34 -5.23
N LEU A 47 5.56 -3.87 -4.65
CA LEU A 47 4.27 -3.91 -5.32
C LEU A 47 3.54 -2.59 -5.16
N VAL A 48 3.01 -2.03 -6.25
CA VAL A 48 2.14 -0.84 -6.21
C VAL A 48 0.68 -1.26 -6.27
N LEU A 49 -0.15 -0.71 -5.38
CA LEU A 49 -1.60 -0.90 -5.38
C LEU A 49 -2.31 0.46 -5.45
N PHE A 50 -3.18 0.63 -6.43
CA PHE A 50 -4.02 1.81 -6.55
C PHE A 50 -5.36 1.61 -5.85
N LEU A 51 -5.72 2.54 -4.96
CA LEU A 51 -7.04 2.62 -4.37
C LEU A 51 -8.05 3.10 -5.41
N PRO A 52 -9.30 2.60 -5.41
CA PRO A 52 -10.33 3.09 -6.31
C PRO A 52 -10.60 4.58 -6.19
N ALA A 53 -11.09 5.16 -7.28
CA ALA A 53 -11.44 6.56 -7.31
C ALA A 53 -12.50 6.88 -6.24
N ARG A 54 -12.31 8.02 -5.55
CA ARG A 54 -13.26 8.58 -4.57
C ARG A 54 -13.48 7.70 -3.32
N ALA A 55 -12.46 6.99 -2.87
CA ALA A 55 -12.50 6.23 -1.62
C ALA A 55 -11.44 6.70 -0.60
N PRO A 56 -11.50 7.97 -0.14
CA PRO A 56 -10.53 8.52 0.80
C PRO A 56 -10.50 7.78 2.14
N GLU A 57 -11.61 7.18 2.57
CA GLU A 57 -11.71 6.39 3.79
C GLU A 57 -10.90 5.09 3.76
N TRP A 58 -10.36 4.71 2.59
CA TRP A 58 -9.49 3.55 2.40
C TRP A 58 -8.01 3.91 2.38
N ASN A 59 -7.68 5.20 2.35
CA ASN A 59 -6.32 5.70 2.35
C ASN A 59 -5.86 6.02 3.80
N PRO A 60 -4.90 5.28 4.38
CA PRO A 60 -4.37 5.58 5.70
C PRO A 60 -3.82 7.01 5.83
N ILE A 61 -3.31 7.58 4.72
CA ILE A 61 -2.81 8.95 4.67
C ILE A 61 -3.95 9.95 4.92
N GLU A 62 -5.16 9.70 4.42
CA GLU A 62 -6.33 10.55 4.67
C GLU A 62 -6.79 10.47 6.13
N LEU A 63 -6.68 9.29 6.76
CA LEU A 63 -6.95 9.15 8.21
C LEU A 63 -5.93 9.91 9.05
N MET A 64 -4.65 9.85 8.69
CA MET A 64 -3.58 10.63 9.31
C MET A 64 -3.79 12.14 9.10
N TRP A 65 -4.13 12.56 7.87
CA TRP A 65 -4.44 13.94 7.53
C TRP A 65 -5.60 14.48 8.38
N ASN A 66 -6.69 13.71 8.48
CA ASN A 66 -7.82 14.07 9.32
C ASN A 66 -7.43 14.23 10.79
N CYS A 67 -6.58 13.34 11.32
CA CYS A 67 -6.03 13.47 12.67
C CYS A 67 -5.24 14.79 12.83
N MET A 68 -4.31 15.05 11.90
CA MET A 68 -3.48 16.25 11.91
C MET A 68 -4.33 17.53 11.81
N VAL A 69 -5.34 17.57 10.93
CA VAL A 69 -6.25 18.72 10.79
C VAL A 69 -7.04 18.98 12.07
N GLN A 70 -7.47 17.94 12.78
CA GLN A 70 -8.13 18.10 14.08
C GLN A 70 -7.18 18.74 15.09
N TRP A 71 -5.91 18.33 15.13
CA TRP A 71 -4.93 18.92 16.04
C TRP A 71 -4.60 20.36 15.66
N LEU A 72 -4.47 20.66 14.37
CA LEU A 72 -4.22 22.02 13.86
C LEU A 72 -5.32 23.00 14.26
N LYS A 73 -6.59 22.58 14.31
CA LYS A 73 -7.71 23.45 14.75
C LYS A 73 -7.55 23.97 16.18
N TYR A 74 -6.86 23.21 17.03
CA TYR A 74 -6.64 23.56 18.44
C TYR A 74 -5.19 23.97 18.72
N PHE A 75 -4.34 23.99 17.70
CA PHE A 75 -2.93 24.35 17.86
C PHE A 75 -2.81 25.87 17.94
N ASP A 76 -2.19 26.37 19.01
CA ASP A 76 -1.96 27.80 19.18
C ASP A 76 -0.81 28.27 18.28
N ILE A 77 -1.14 28.64 17.04
CA ILE A 77 -0.19 29.11 16.03
C ILE A 77 0.50 30.42 16.46
N LEU A 78 -0.12 31.20 17.37
CA LEU A 78 0.44 32.46 17.83
C LEU A 78 1.67 32.26 18.72
N GLN A 79 1.81 31.10 19.37
CA GLN A 79 3.00 30.75 20.15
C GLN A 79 4.23 30.45 19.28
N LEU A 80 4.04 30.19 17.99
CA LEU A 80 5.15 29.92 17.08
C LEU A 80 5.74 31.23 16.56
N THR A 81 7.07 31.35 16.67
CA THR A 81 7.82 32.51 16.19
C THR A 81 8.42 32.28 14.80
N GLY A 82 8.66 33.38 14.07
CA GLY A 82 9.25 33.39 12.73
C GLY A 82 8.28 33.04 11.59
N SER A 83 8.86 32.77 10.42
CA SER A 83 8.15 32.39 9.19
C SER A 83 7.74 30.91 9.20
N HIS A 84 6.80 30.53 8.33
CA HIS A 84 6.33 29.14 8.13
C HIS A 84 5.69 28.49 9.37
N ARG A 85 4.96 29.26 10.19
CA ARG A 85 4.36 28.78 11.44
C ARG A 85 3.45 27.57 11.26
N VAL A 86 2.66 27.54 10.19
CA VAL A 86 1.78 26.39 9.88
C VAL A 86 2.59 25.12 9.61
N VAL A 87 3.73 25.23 8.90
CA VAL A 87 4.62 24.08 8.63
C VAL A 87 5.24 23.58 9.93
N LYS A 88 5.69 24.48 10.80
CA LYS A 88 6.24 24.11 12.12
C LYS A 88 5.18 23.44 13.00
N ALA A 89 3.95 23.93 12.99
CA ALA A 89 2.83 23.32 13.70
C ALA A 89 2.55 21.90 13.17
N ALA A 90 2.45 21.74 11.84
CA ALA A 90 2.23 20.44 11.21
C ALA A 90 3.35 19.45 11.54
N ALA A 91 4.63 19.85 11.43
CA ALA A 91 5.76 19.01 11.80
C ALA A 91 5.72 18.59 13.27
N SER A 92 5.43 19.53 14.17
CA SER A 92 5.30 19.24 15.62
C SER A 92 4.14 18.28 15.92
N ILE A 93 3.06 18.33 15.14
CA ILE A 93 1.94 17.40 15.26
C ILE A 93 2.33 16.02 14.74
N LEU A 94 2.96 15.94 13.56
CA LEU A 94 3.42 14.68 12.98
C LEU A 94 4.41 13.96 13.89
N ASP A 95 5.35 14.69 14.52
CA ASP A 95 6.31 14.13 15.49
C ASP A 95 5.64 13.53 16.74
N ARG A 96 4.40 13.95 17.04
CA ARG A 96 3.62 13.42 18.17
C ARG A 96 2.78 12.21 17.79
N ILE A 97 2.56 11.94 16.51
CA ILE A 97 1.81 10.76 16.07
C ILE A 97 2.67 9.54 16.32
N THR A 98 2.19 8.65 17.18
CA THR A 98 2.91 7.44 17.56
C THR A 98 2.78 6.36 16.49
N HIS A 99 3.74 5.43 16.47
CA HIS A 99 3.67 4.24 15.62
C HIS A 99 2.38 3.43 15.82
N ASN A 100 1.85 3.39 17.05
CA ASN A 100 0.60 2.69 17.35
C ASN A 100 -0.62 3.40 16.75
N GLU A 101 -0.62 4.74 16.69
CA GLU A 101 -1.68 5.49 16.00
C GLU A 101 -1.62 5.26 14.49
N ILE A 102 -0.42 5.28 13.90
CA ILE A 102 -0.21 4.92 12.49
C ILE A 102 -0.73 3.51 12.22
N TYR A 103 -0.36 2.53 13.05
CA TYR A 103 -0.85 1.15 12.93
C TYR A 103 -2.38 1.08 12.95
N ARG A 104 -3.05 1.83 13.82
CA ARG A 104 -4.52 1.88 13.88
C ARG A 104 -5.15 2.49 12.62
N PHE A 105 -4.48 3.41 11.92
CA PHE A 105 -4.96 3.91 10.63
C PHE A 105 -4.93 2.79 9.58
N TYR A 106 -3.83 2.05 9.50
CA TYR A 106 -3.73 0.87 8.63
C TYR A 106 -4.72 -0.24 9.01
N GLU A 107 -4.94 -0.48 10.31
CA GLU A 107 -5.89 -1.50 10.76
C GLU A 107 -7.33 -1.15 10.34
N LYS A 108 -7.72 0.12 10.40
CA LYS A 108 -9.04 0.57 9.96
C LYS A 108 -9.25 0.36 8.46
N THR A 109 -8.22 0.56 7.65
CA THR A 109 -8.31 0.34 6.20
C THR A 109 -8.08 -1.11 5.80
N ARG A 110 -7.45 -1.94 6.65
CA ARG A 110 -7.13 -3.37 6.41
C ARG A 110 -8.33 -4.19 5.95
N LYS A 111 -9.48 -4.02 6.61
CA LYS A 111 -10.69 -4.79 6.27
C LYS A 111 -11.12 -4.57 4.83
N ILE A 112 -10.89 -3.35 4.33
CA ILE A 112 -11.33 -2.93 3.00
C ILE A 112 -10.27 -3.27 1.95
N LEU A 113 -8.99 -3.06 2.29
CA LEU A 113 -7.84 -3.50 1.49
C LEU A 113 -7.85 -5.01 1.23
N TRP A 114 -8.24 -5.81 2.22
CA TRP A 114 -8.47 -7.26 2.08
C TRP A 114 -9.47 -7.57 0.97
N ASP A 115 -10.54 -6.78 0.82
CA ASP A 115 -11.61 -7.05 -0.14
C ASP A 115 -11.29 -6.56 -1.57
N MET A 116 -10.32 -5.65 -1.75
CA MET A 116 -10.06 -5.02 -3.06
C MET A 116 -8.92 -5.60 -3.89
N GLY A 117 -7.89 -6.17 -3.25
CA GLY A 117 -6.69 -6.60 -3.99
C GLY A 117 -5.76 -7.49 -3.19
N TRP A 118 -5.70 -7.30 -1.88
CA TRP A 118 -4.90 -8.15 -1.00
C TRP A 118 -5.33 -9.60 -1.01
N ARG A 119 -6.63 -9.90 -1.18
CA ARG A 119 -7.09 -11.29 -1.31
C ARG A 119 -6.56 -11.96 -2.57
N ARG A 120 -6.46 -11.26 -3.70
CA ARG A 120 -5.88 -11.81 -4.95
C ARG A 120 -4.38 -12.00 -4.81
N LEU A 121 -3.67 -10.97 -4.35
CA LEU A 121 -2.23 -11.01 -4.13
C LEU A 121 -1.84 -12.08 -3.10
N PHE A 122 -2.51 -12.13 -1.95
CA PHE A 122 -2.25 -13.11 -0.91
C PHE A 122 -2.45 -14.53 -1.41
N VAL A 123 -3.50 -14.76 -2.20
CA VAL A 123 -3.73 -16.06 -2.87
C VAL A 123 -2.63 -16.36 -3.89
N ALA A 124 -2.21 -15.38 -4.69
CA ALA A 124 -1.13 -15.54 -5.67
C ALA A 124 0.21 -15.88 -5.01
N VAL A 125 0.60 -15.14 -3.97
CA VAL A 125 1.82 -15.40 -3.17
C VAL A 125 1.75 -16.79 -2.54
N LYS A 126 0.64 -17.15 -1.90
CA LYS A 126 0.49 -18.49 -1.30
C LYS A 126 0.49 -19.62 -2.32
N TYR A 127 0.03 -19.34 -3.54
CA TYR A 127 0.09 -20.26 -4.66
C TYR A 127 1.55 -20.45 -5.12
N LEU A 128 2.28 -19.36 -5.36
CA LEU A 128 3.68 -19.40 -5.77
C LEU A 128 4.58 -20.03 -4.70
N ASP A 129 4.40 -19.71 -3.41
CA ASP A 129 5.06 -20.37 -2.27
C ASP A 129 4.90 -21.90 -2.35
N HIS A 130 3.68 -22.40 -2.64
CA HIS A 130 3.45 -23.83 -2.76
C HIS A 130 4.08 -24.43 -4.02
N LYS A 131 4.08 -23.69 -5.14
CA LYS A 131 4.70 -24.13 -6.40
C LYS A 131 6.21 -24.30 -6.16
N GLU A 132 6.85 -23.33 -5.51
CA GLU A 132 8.25 -23.36 -5.13
C GLU A 132 8.58 -24.50 -4.15
N MET A 133 7.84 -24.62 -3.04
CA MET A 133 8.03 -25.69 -2.05
C MET A 133 7.91 -27.11 -2.63
N ARG A 134 7.25 -27.25 -3.79
CA ARG A 134 7.09 -28.53 -4.50
C ARG A 134 8.02 -28.68 -5.71
N GLY A 135 9.04 -27.83 -5.83
CA GLY A 135 10.00 -27.89 -6.94
C GLY A 135 9.38 -27.55 -8.30
N GLY A 136 8.43 -26.61 -8.33
CA GLY A 136 7.76 -26.16 -9.56
C GLY A 136 6.46 -26.91 -9.89
N LEU A 137 6.08 -27.94 -9.11
CA LEU A 137 4.84 -28.68 -9.34
C LEU A 137 3.59 -27.86 -9.00
N TRP A 138 2.55 -28.06 -9.80
CA TRP A 138 1.24 -27.45 -9.63
C TRP A 138 0.68 -27.64 -8.20
N PRO A 139 0.38 -26.56 -7.49
CA PRO A 139 -0.22 -26.63 -6.16
C PRO A 139 -1.62 -27.25 -6.15
N ILE A 140 -2.02 -27.83 -4.99
CA ILE A 140 -3.39 -28.31 -4.80
C ILE A 140 -4.28 -27.11 -4.45
N LEU A 141 -5.06 -26.65 -5.43
CA LEU A 141 -5.89 -25.44 -5.32
C LEU A 141 -6.83 -25.45 -4.11
N SER A 142 -7.48 -26.57 -3.80
CA SER A 142 -8.39 -26.68 -2.64
C SER A 142 -7.68 -26.43 -1.31
N ARG A 143 -6.38 -26.78 -1.22
CA ARG A 143 -5.56 -26.57 -0.02
C ARG A 143 -5.17 -25.10 0.11
N ILE A 144 -4.88 -24.42 -1.00
CA ILE A 144 -4.61 -22.98 -1.01
C ILE A 144 -5.89 -22.21 -0.69
N ALA A 145 -7.02 -22.60 -1.28
CA ALA A 145 -8.33 -22.01 -1.03
C ALA A 145 -8.70 -22.06 0.45
N ALA A 146 -8.52 -23.24 1.08
CA ALA A 146 -8.73 -23.42 2.52
C ALA A 146 -7.80 -22.55 3.36
N LYS A 147 -6.49 -22.51 3.05
CA LYS A 147 -5.50 -21.67 3.77
C LYS A 147 -5.81 -20.17 3.65
N CYS A 148 -6.30 -19.74 2.49
CA CYS A 148 -6.59 -18.34 2.21
C CYS A 148 -8.03 -17.93 2.57
N HIS A 149 -8.85 -18.87 3.04
CA HIS A 149 -10.27 -18.65 3.34
C HIS A 149 -11.03 -18.06 2.13
N VAL A 150 -10.78 -18.61 0.94
CA VAL A 150 -11.44 -18.23 -0.32
C VAL A 150 -12.06 -19.43 -1.02
N GLY A 151 -12.94 -19.18 -1.99
CA GLY A 151 -13.50 -20.23 -2.84
C GLY A 151 -12.46 -20.82 -3.80
N TRP A 152 -12.63 -22.09 -4.16
CA TRP A 152 -11.74 -22.78 -5.10
C TRP A 152 -11.66 -22.06 -6.46
N ASP A 153 -12.80 -21.63 -6.99
CA ASP A 153 -12.90 -20.93 -8.28
C ASP A 153 -12.08 -19.64 -8.31
N PHE A 154 -11.94 -18.98 -7.17
CA PHE A 154 -11.13 -17.77 -7.03
C PHE A 154 -9.64 -18.08 -7.18
N VAL A 155 -9.15 -19.15 -6.54
CA VAL A 155 -7.75 -19.59 -6.68
C VAL A 155 -7.47 -20.06 -8.10
N ALA A 156 -8.39 -20.82 -8.71
CA ALA A 156 -8.27 -21.26 -10.10
C ALA A 156 -8.19 -20.09 -11.09
N LYS A 157 -8.90 -18.98 -10.81
CA LYS A 157 -8.78 -17.76 -11.61
C LYS A 157 -7.39 -17.13 -11.50
N ILE A 158 -6.85 -17.04 -10.28
CA ILE A 158 -5.51 -16.50 -10.04
C ILE A 158 -4.44 -17.38 -10.69
N GLU A 159 -4.56 -18.70 -10.61
CA GLU A 159 -3.66 -19.64 -11.29
C GLU A 159 -3.61 -19.37 -12.80
N ARG A 160 -4.77 -19.26 -13.47
CA ARG A 160 -4.81 -18.95 -14.91
C ARG A 160 -4.10 -17.63 -15.25
N GLU A 161 -4.35 -16.59 -14.46
CA GLU A 161 -3.71 -15.28 -14.65
C GLU A 161 -2.20 -15.34 -14.43
N LEU A 162 -1.70 -16.17 -13.51
CA LEU A 162 -0.26 -16.37 -13.30
C LEU A 162 0.38 -17.17 -14.44
N VAL A 163 -0.34 -18.11 -15.03
CA VAL A 163 0.17 -19.01 -16.09
C VAL A 163 0.17 -18.34 -17.46
N GLU A 164 -0.78 -17.45 -17.73
CA GLU A 164 -0.81 -16.67 -18.98
C GLU A 164 0.34 -15.65 -19.08
N ASN A 165 1.05 -15.39 -17.97
CA ASN A 165 2.18 -14.45 -17.88
C ASN A 165 3.56 -15.14 -17.72
N ASP A 166 3.62 -16.48 -17.69
CA ASP A 166 4.85 -17.31 -17.69
C ASP A 166 5.23 -17.68 -19.14
#